data_AF-A0A927HKS5-F1
#
_entry.id   AF-A0A927HKS5-F1
#
_cell.length_a   1.000
_cell.length_b   1.000
_cell.length_c   1.000
_cell.angle_alpha   90.00
_cell.angle_beta   90.00
_cell.angle_gamma   90.00
#
_symmetry.space_group_name_H-M   'P 1'
#
loop_
_entity.id
_entity.type
_entity.pdbx_description
1 polymer ?
#
loop_
_entity_poly.entity_id
_entity_poly.type
_entity_poly.pdbx_seq_one_letter_code
_entity_poly.pdbx_strand_id
1 'polypeptide(L)'
;MLGEKDTTITALTPVWLDSKSRGVRDYYREGMVMERWDPENRTHDRFVIDRVTASSNMLTLKDRDGVRLDLKVSAVDSQWTLFRAETLPVAEGERLAVLGKIPDTRLKGGESITVMKVEEGQLTVQRPGQKTTQTLGRGRGRV
;
A
#
# COMPACT_ATOMS: atom_id res chain seq x y z
N MET A 1 -16.42 24.74 14.66
CA MET A 1 -15.21 24.73 13.82
C MET A 1 -14.89 23.28 13.52
N LEU A 2 -15.16 22.82 12.29
CA LEU A 2 -14.71 21.50 11.81
C LEU A 2 -13.20 21.62 11.56
N GLY A 3 -12.43 20.68 12.10
CA GLY A 3 -10.97 20.73 12.12
C GLY A 3 -10.39 20.72 10.70
N GLU A 4 -9.92 21.89 10.26
CA GLU A 4 -9.29 22.11 8.98
C GLU A 4 -7.83 21.63 9.05
N LYS A 5 -7.61 20.31 8.95
CA LYS A 5 -6.32 19.70 8.63
C LYS A 5 -6.55 18.39 7.87
N ASP A 6 -6.84 18.49 6.58
CA ASP A 6 -6.77 17.35 5.67
C ASP A 6 -5.31 16.87 5.63
N THR A 7 -4.99 15.80 6.35
CA THR A 7 -3.72 15.08 6.11
C THR A 7 -4.01 14.00 5.11
N THR A 8 -3.07 13.80 4.20
CA THR A 8 -3.17 12.73 3.22
C THR A 8 -2.44 11.48 3.70
N ILE A 9 -3.07 10.33 3.53
CA ILE A 9 -2.40 9.03 3.64
C ILE A 9 -2.29 8.37 2.27
N THR A 10 -1.38 7.40 2.15
CA THR A 10 -1.34 6.51 0.98
C THR A 10 -2.26 5.32 1.25
N ALA A 11 -3.33 5.23 0.47
CA ALA A 11 -4.20 4.06 0.38
C ALA A 11 -3.70 3.12 -0.72
N LEU A 12 -3.80 1.81 -0.49
CA LEU A 12 -3.34 0.79 -1.44
C LEU A 12 -4.51 -0.09 -1.90
N THR A 13 -4.91 0.07 -3.15
CA THR A 13 -5.99 -0.70 -3.76
C THR A 13 -5.41 -1.82 -4.62
N PRO A 14 -5.76 -3.10 -4.36
CA PRO A 14 -5.21 -4.21 -5.14
C PRO A 14 -5.64 -4.14 -6.60
N VAL A 15 -4.70 -4.46 -7.49
CA VAL A 15 -4.95 -4.65 -8.92
C VAL A 15 -4.92 -6.14 -9.20
N TRP A 16 -6.04 -6.68 -9.68
CA TRP A 16 -6.14 -8.10 -10.01
C TRP A 16 -5.34 -8.43 -11.25
N LEU A 17 -4.24 -9.15 -11.05
CA LEU A 17 -3.43 -9.73 -12.14
C LEU A 17 -3.67 -11.25 -12.19
N ASP A 18 -4.01 -11.76 -13.37
CA ASP A 18 -4.12 -13.18 -13.68
C ASP A 18 -2.90 -13.64 -14.51
N SER A 19 -2.85 -14.92 -14.90
CA SER A 19 -1.71 -15.45 -15.64
C SER A 19 -1.51 -14.79 -17.02
N LYS A 20 -2.57 -14.22 -17.61
CA LYS A 20 -2.53 -13.56 -18.91
C LYS A 20 -2.16 -12.09 -18.78
N SER A 21 -2.62 -11.41 -17.72
CA SER A 21 -2.35 -9.97 -17.53
C SER A 21 -1.02 -9.66 -16.86
N ARG A 22 -0.43 -10.58 -16.07
CA ARG A 22 0.88 -10.36 -15.42
C ARG A 22 2.00 -10.02 -16.41
N GLY A 23 2.03 -10.66 -17.57
CA GLY A 23 3.05 -10.41 -18.60
C GLY A 23 2.83 -9.14 -19.43
N VAL A 24 1.71 -8.45 -19.25
CA VAL A 24 1.32 -7.29 -20.06
C VAL A 24 1.73 -6.01 -19.36
N ARG A 25 2.73 -5.33 -19.93
CA ARG A 25 3.35 -4.11 -19.39
C ARG A 25 2.34 -3.00 -19.07
N ASP A 26 1.27 -2.89 -19.85
CA ASP A 26 0.36 -1.75 -19.79
C ASP A 26 -0.47 -1.67 -18.49
N TYR A 27 -0.49 -2.76 -17.71
CA TYR A 27 -1.05 -2.79 -16.36
C TYR A 27 -0.15 -2.15 -15.29
N TYR A 28 1.13 -1.95 -15.59
CA TYR A 28 2.10 -1.37 -14.66
C TYR A 28 2.31 0.10 -14.99
N ARG A 29 2.27 0.94 -13.96
CA ARG A 29 2.46 2.40 -14.08
C ARG A 29 3.42 2.88 -12.99
N GLU A 30 4.16 3.93 -13.29
CA GLU A 30 4.98 4.61 -12.30
C GLU A 30 4.12 5.08 -11.12
N GLY A 31 4.65 4.96 -9.90
CA GLY A 31 3.95 5.24 -8.65
C GLY A 31 3.08 4.09 -8.12
N MET A 32 2.81 3.04 -8.91
CA MET A 32 2.17 1.84 -8.37
C MET A 32 3.09 1.11 -7.38
N VAL A 33 2.48 0.40 -6.45
CA VAL A 33 3.20 -0.36 -5.42
C VAL A 33 3.17 -1.84 -5.76
N MET A 34 4.32 -2.49 -5.65
CA MET A 34 4.44 -3.94 -5.77
C MET A 34 4.90 -4.53 -4.46
N GLU A 35 4.31 -5.65 -4.07
CA GLU A 35 4.79 -6.44 -2.95
C GLU A 35 5.17 -7.83 -3.41
N ARG A 36 6.35 -8.30 -2.99
CA ARG A 36 6.82 -9.67 -3.22
C ARG A 36 6.72 -10.46 -1.93
N TRP A 37 6.07 -11.62 -1.98
CA TRP A 37 6.10 -12.59 -0.88
C TRP A 37 7.47 -13.25 -0.78
N ASP A 38 8.14 -13.05 0.35
CA ASP A 38 9.33 -13.77 0.77
C ASP A 38 8.90 -14.99 1.62
N PRO A 39 9.03 -16.23 1.09
CA PRO A 39 8.63 -17.43 1.81
C PRO A 39 9.55 -17.77 2.98
N GLU A 40 10.82 -17.34 2.96
CA GLU A 40 11.80 -17.68 3.99
C GLU A 40 11.50 -16.91 5.28
N ASN A 41 11.37 -15.58 5.16
CA ASN A 41 11.06 -14.71 6.29
C ASN A 41 9.55 -14.59 6.54
N ARG A 42 8.72 -15.12 5.63
CA ARG A 42 7.25 -15.03 5.66
C ARG A 42 6.76 -13.58 5.73
N THR A 43 7.42 -12.72 4.96
CA THR A 43 7.20 -11.27 4.89
C THR A 43 6.86 -10.83 3.47
N HIS A 44 6.35 -9.61 3.33
CA HIS A 44 6.18 -8.96 2.04
C HIS A 44 7.20 -7.83 1.91
N ASP A 45 8.10 -7.94 0.93
CA ASP A 45 8.97 -6.85 0.52
C ASP A 45 8.15 -5.87 -0.31
N ARG A 46 8.19 -4.58 0.03
CA ARG A 46 7.40 -3.55 -0.65
C ARG A 46 8.30 -2.65 -1.49
N PHE A 47 7.86 -2.42 -2.73
CA PHE A 47 8.51 -1.55 -3.68
C PHE A 47 7.52 -0.59 -4.35
N VAL A 48 8.01 0.56 -4.79
CA VAL A 48 7.30 1.47 -5.70
C VAL A 48 7.89 1.30 -7.10
N ILE A 49 7.05 1.28 -8.13
CA ILE A 49 7.49 1.35 -9.53
C ILE A 49 7.98 2.77 -9.79
N ASP A 50 9.29 2.96 -9.83
CA ASP A 50 9.94 4.24 -10.13
C ASP A 50 9.94 4.52 -11.64
N ARG A 51 10.07 3.47 -12.46
CA ARG A 51 10.05 3.60 -13.92
C ARG A 51 9.48 2.38 -14.63
N VAL A 52 8.78 2.61 -15.73
CA VAL A 52 8.40 1.55 -16.69
C VAL A 52 9.13 1.78 -18.02
N THR A 53 10.06 0.89 -18.37
CA THR A 53 10.87 1.01 -19.58
C THR A 53 10.29 0.17 -20.70
N ALA A 54 9.73 0.83 -21.72
CA ALA A 54 9.03 0.17 -22.82
C ALA A 54 9.94 -0.68 -23.72
N SER A 55 11.13 -0.19 -24.05
CA SER A 55 12.06 -0.83 -25.00
C SER A 55 12.61 -2.18 -24.51
N SER A 56 12.80 -2.33 -23.19
CA SER A 56 13.31 -3.55 -22.55
C SER A 56 12.26 -4.33 -21.79
N ASN A 57 11.00 -3.87 -21.80
CA ASN A 57 9.87 -4.45 -21.06
C ASN A 57 10.20 -4.67 -19.57
N MET A 58 10.71 -3.62 -18.92
CA MET A 58 11.29 -3.67 -17.58
C MET A 58 10.63 -2.67 -16.63
N LEU A 59 10.49 -3.08 -15.37
CA LEU A 59 10.11 -2.25 -14.24
C LEU A 59 11.35 -1.94 -13.43
N THR A 60 11.59 -0.67 -13.15
CA THR A 60 12.53 -0.25 -12.12
C THR A 60 11.76 -0.02 -10.84
N LEU A 61 12.08 -0.80 -9.83
CA LEU A 61 11.46 -0.78 -8.51
C LEU A 61 12.40 -0.09 -7.50
N LYS A 62 11.84 0.62 -6.54
CA LYS A 62 12.56 1.17 -5.38
C LYS A 62 11.89 0.73 -4.09
N ASP A 63 12.68 0.25 -3.13
CA ASP A 63 12.18 0.00 -1.78
C ASP A 63 12.12 1.29 -0.95
N ARG A 64 11.78 1.17 0.34
CA ARG A 64 11.70 2.29 1.28
C ARG A 64 13.04 2.98 1.55
N ASP A 65 14.14 2.26 1.39
CA ASP A 65 15.50 2.74 1.66
C ASP A 65 16.14 3.32 0.38
N GLY A 66 15.39 3.30 -0.73
CA GLY A 66 15.81 3.80 -2.04
C GLY A 66 16.63 2.80 -2.84
N VAL A 67 16.76 1.54 -2.37
CA VAL A 67 17.48 0.49 -3.09
C VAL A 67 16.69 0.12 -4.34
N ARG A 68 17.40 0.06 -5.45
CA ARG A 68 16.83 -0.22 -6.77
C ARG A 68 16.83 -1.72 -7.08
N LEU A 69 15.73 -2.20 -7.62
CA LEU A 69 15.59 -3.53 -8.21
C LEU A 69 15.04 -3.40 -9.64
N ASP A 70 15.75 -3.90 -10.62
CA ASP A 70 15.27 -3.98 -12.01
C ASP A 70 14.62 -5.35 -12.26
N LEU A 71 13.35 -5.35 -12.65
CA LEU A 71 12.52 -6.54 -12.82
C LEU A 71 11.93 -6.57 -14.24
N LYS A 72 12.19 -7.64 -15.00
CA LYS A 72 11.47 -7.86 -16.27
C LYS A 72 10.00 -8.13 -16.00
N VAL A 73 9.10 -7.56 -16.79
CA VAL A 73 7.65 -7.82 -16.66
C VAL A 73 7.33 -9.32 -16.78
N SER A 74 8.08 -10.05 -17.61
CA SER A 74 7.94 -11.50 -17.77
C SER A 74 8.34 -12.31 -16.54
N ALA A 75 9.05 -11.72 -15.57
CA ALA A 75 9.45 -12.35 -14.32
C ALA A 75 8.47 -12.07 -13.17
N VAL A 76 7.38 -11.34 -13.44
CA VAL A 76 6.31 -11.11 -12.45
C VAL A 76 5.45 -12.38 -12.39
N ASP A 77 5.69 -13.19 -11.37
CA ASP A 77 4.96 -14.43 -11.09
C ASP A 77 3.86 -14.26 -10.01
N SER A 78 3.41 -15.36 -9.42
CA SER A 78 2.37 -15.37 -8.39
C SER A 78 2.84 -14.88 -7.02
N GLN A 79 4.14 -14.71 -6.78
CA GLN A 79 4.66 -14.14 -5.53
C GLN A 79 4.50 -12.62 -5.47
N TRP A 80 4.22 -11.99 -6.61
CA TRP A 80 4.03 -10.55 -6.72
C TRP A 80 2.55 -10.16 -6.66
N THR A 81 2.28 -9.10 -5.90
CA THR A 81 0.98 -8.43 -5.86
C THR A 81 1.16 -6.97 -6.27
N LEU A 82 0.26 -6.46 -7.11
CA LEU A 82 0.26 -5.07 -7.59
C LEU A 82 -0.85 -4.27 -6.90
N PHE A 83 -0.54 -3.02 -6.55
CA PHE A 83 -1.46 -2.08 -5.94
C PHE A 83 -1.40 -0.73 -6.66
N ARG A 84 -2.55 -0.08 -6.81
CA ARG A 84 -2.59 1.37 -7.01
C ARG A 84 -2.34 2.04 -5.68
N ALA A 85 -1.44 3.03 -5.69
CA ALA A 85 -1.25 3.92 -4.57
C ALA A 85 -2.01 5.22 -4.84
N GLU A 86 -2.95 5.53 -3.97
CA GLU A 86 -3.77 6.74 -4.06
C GLU A 86 -3.55 7.57 -2.80
N THR A 87 -3.52 8.89 -2.98
CA THR A 87 -3.39 9.84 -1.87
C THR A 87 -4.78 10.17 -1.40
N LEU A 88 -5.17 9.65 -0.24
CA LEU A 88 -6.50 9.82 0.33
C LEU A 88 -6.44 10.94 1.38
N PRO A 89 -7.19 12.05 1.22
CA PRO A 89 -7.39 12.99 2.30
C PRO A 89 -8.18 12.31 3.40
N VAL A 90 -7.74 12.44 4.65
CA VAL A 90 -8.44 11.88 5.80
C VAL A 90 -8.65 12.91 6.89
N ALA A 91 -9.82 12.85 7.51
CA ALA A 91 -10.21 13.71 8.61
C ALA A 91 -10.38 12.95 9.93
N GLU A 92 -10.26 13.65 11.05
CA GLU A 92 -10.66 13.11 12.36
C GLU A 92 -12.16 12.78 12.36
N GLY A 93 -12.51 11.63 12.90
CA GLY A 93 -13.87 11.07 12.90
C GLY A 93 -14.20 10.25 11.65
N GLU A 94 -13.38 10.26 10.61
CA GLU A 94 -13.61 9.49 9.38
C GLU A 94 -13.49 7.99 9.63
N ARG A 95 -14.28 7.20 8.88
CA ARG A 95 -14.29 5.75 8.97
C ARG A 95 -13.65 5.14 7.72
N LEU A 96 -12.60 4.36 7.93
CA LEU A 96 -11.82 3.71 6.87
C LEU A 96 -12.01 2.19 6.90
N ALA A 97 -11.78 1.54 5.75
CA ALA A 97 -11.91 0.10 5.58
C ALA A 97 -10.52 -0.50 5.33
N VAL A 98 -10.02 -1.30 6.26
CA VAL A 98 -8.72 -1.94 6.13
C VAL A 98 -8.79 -2.95 4.98
N LEU A 99 -8.02 -2.74 3.91
CA LEU A 99 -8.05 -3.59 2.71
C LEU A 99 -7.11 -4.80 2.80
N GLY A 100 -6.23 -4.84 3.81
CA GLY A 100 -5.33 -5.96 4.04
C GLY A 100 -4.55 -5.82 5.34
N LYS A 101 -3.69 -6.80 5.65
CA LYS A 101 -2.85 -6.72 6.85
C LYS A 101 -1.97 -5.48 6.80
N ILE A 102 -1.97 -4.70 7.88
CA ILE A 102 -1.07 -3.56 8.06
C ILE A 102 0.14 -4.03 8.90
N PRO A 103 1.39 -3.85 8.41
CA PRO A 103 2.59 -4.22 9.16
C PRO A 103 2.61 -3.63 10.58
N ASP A 104 3.14 -4.38 11.54
CA ASP A 104 3.27 -3.99 12.95
C ASP A 104 1.97 -3.62 13.68
N THR A 105 0.82 -3.95 13.08
CA THR A 105 -0.50 -3.78 13.69
C THR A 105 -1.22 -5.11 13.84
N ARG A 106 -2.32 -5.08 14.60
CA ARG A 106 -3.24 -6.23 14.70
C ARG A 106 -4.43 -6.09 13.74
N LEU A 107 -4.44 -5.07 12.87
CA LEU A 107 -5.52 -4.82 11.93
C LEU A 107 -5.42 -5.78 10.74
N LYS A 108 -6.55 -6.40 10.42
CA LYS A 108 -6.71 -7.32 9.30
C LYS A 108 -7.60 -6.71 8.21
N GLY A 109 -7.43 -7.22 6.99
CA GLY A 109 -8.32 -6.89 5.88
C GLY A 109 -9.78 -7.19 6.21
N GLY A 110 -10.69 -6.31 5.79
CA GLY A 110 -12.11 -6.37 6.09
C GLY A 110 -12.51 -5.68 7.41
N GLU A 111 -11.55 -5.28 8.26
CA GLU A 111 -11.85 -4.49 9.46
C GLU A 111 -12.19 -3.04 9.08
N SER A 112 -13.07 -2.42 9.85
CA SER A 112 -13.33 -0.98 9.74
C SER A 112 -12.77 -0.27 10.97
N ILE A 113 -12.21 0.91 10.78
CA ILE A 113 -11.56 1.72 11.82
C ILE A 113 -12.02 3.17 11.74
N THR A 114 -12.06 3.86 12.87
CA THR A 114 -12.34 5.29 12.96
C THR A 114 -11.05 6.04 13.21
N VAL A 115 -10.80 7.11 12.46
CA VAL A 115 -9.68 8.03 12.68
C VAL A 115 -9.99 8.86 13.92
N MET A 116 -9.16 8.75 14.95
CA MET A 116 -9.31 9.49 16.20
C MET A 116 -8.48 10.76 16.23
N LYS A 117 -7.31 10.71 15.59
CA LYS A 117 -6.39 11.85 15.50
C LYS A 117 -5.60 11.78 14.20
N VAL A 118 -5.40 12.94 13.61
CA VAL A 118 -4.61 13.11 12.40
C VAL A 118 -3.39 13.96 12.71
N GLU A 119 -2.21 13.39 12.50
CA GLU A 119 -0.92 14.07 12.66
C GLU A 119 -0.08 13.89 11.39
N GLU A 120 0.95 14.70 11.22
CA GLU A 120 1.71 14.77 9.97
C GLU A 120 2.35 13.41 9.60
N GLY A 121 1.70 12.67 8.70
CA GLY A 121 2.10 11.32 8.31
C GLY A 121 1.78 10.21 9.32
N GLN A 122 0.97 10.46 10.34
CA GLN A 122 0.50 9.44 11.28
C GLN A 122 -0.99 9.56 11.56
N LEU A 123 -1.68 8.42 11.60
CA LEU A 123 -3.07 8.35 12.05
C LEU A 123 -3.16 7.59 13.35
N THR A 124 -3.85 8.16 14.33
CA THR A 124 -4.36 7.38 15.46
C THR A 124 -5.74 6.88 15.12
N VAL A 125 -5.94 5.56 15.12
CA VAL A 125 -7.19 4.92 14.73
C VAL A 125 -7.74 4.05 15.85
N GLN A 126 -9.05 3.84 15.87
CA GLN A 126 -9.76 3.01 16.84
C GLN A 126 -10.66 2.01 16.13
N ARG A 127 -10.76 0.79 16.67
CA ARG A 127 -11.69 -0.23 16.18
C ARG A 127 -13.07 -0.06 16.81
N PRO A 128 -14.17 -0.34 16.08
CA PRO A 128 -15.51 -0.38 16.63
C PRO A 128 -15.58 -1.27 17.86
N GLY A 129 -16.10 -0.74 18.96
CA GLY A 129 -16.26 -1.49 20.23
C GLY A 129 -14.98 -1.69 21.03
N GLN A 130 -13.82 -1.16 20.60
CA GLN A 130 -12.59 -1.14 21.41
C GLN A 130 -12.24 0.25 21.89
N LYS A 131 -11.79 0.35 23.15
CA LYS A 131 -11.29 1.62 23.71
C LYS A 131 -9.85 1.92 23.32
N THR A 132 -9.08 0.90 22.92
CA THR A 132 -7.65 1.05 22.60
C THR A 132 -7.45 1.62 21.20
N THR A 133 -6.54 2.58 21.08
CA THR A 133 -6.14 3.17 19.80
C THR A 133 -4.85 2.52 19.26
N GLN A 134 -4.61 2.69 17.96
CA GLN A 134 -3.42 2.20 17.27
C GLN A 134 -2.89 3.27 16.31
N THR A 135 -1.57 3.38 16.18
CA THR A 135 -0.94 4.34 15.27
C THR A 135 -0.59 3.69 13.93
N LEU A 136 -0.98 4.33 12.83
CA LEU A 136 -0.62 3.98 11.46
C LEU A 136 0.39 4.98 10.93
N GLY A 137 1.57 4.52 10.52
CA GLY A 137 2.60 5.38 9.94
C GLY A 137 2.42 5.62 8.44
N ARG A 138 3.06 6.68 7.94
CA ARG A 138 3.09 7.09 6.53
C ARG A 138 3.43 5.91 5.62
N GLY A 139 2.58 5.67 4.62
CA GLY A 139 2.75 4.60 3.64
C GLY A 139 2.57 3.18 4.18
N ARG A 140 2.13 2.97 5.43
CA ARG A 140 1.92 1.63 6.03
C ARG A 140 0.48 1.15 5.91
N GLY A 141 -0.48 2.06 5.78
CA GLY A 141 -1.91 1.75 5.71
C GLY A 141 -2.31 1.03 4.42
N ARG A 142 -3.06 -0.06 4.55
CA ARG A 142 -3.97 -0.56 3.52
C ARG A 142 -5.36 -0.22 4.02
N VAL A 143 -5.88 0.94 3.67
CA VAL A 143 -7.14 1.48 4.16
C VAL A 143 -7.96 2.08 3.03
#